data_AF-A0AAU6BWL1-F1
#
_entry.id   AF-A0AAU6BWL1-F1
#
_cell.length_a   1.000
_cell.length_b   1.000
_cell.length_c   1.000
_cell.angle_alpha   90.00
_cell.angle_beta   90.00
_cell.angle_gamma   90.00
#
_symmetry.space_group_name_H-M   'P 1'
#
loop_
_entity.id
_entity.type
_entity.pdbx_description
1 polymer ?
#
loop_
_entity_poly.entity_id
_entity_poly.type
_entity_poly.pdbx_seq_one_letter_code
_entity_poly.pdbx_strand_id
1 'polypeptide(L)'
;MTGAKTAVEWLASVAPDPEACRWEWERNPLGVALLPAGKAWDVLILPGELGYPTLDVLTRVIDQLGPVLVDFGDARMGFLVPPGTAARWLGTGIRTAGLGTWIVVPYPGRSTGGVRWLVPPDGSGTLTDPALLELAMHEAAAGLATEGE
;
A
#
# COMPACT_ATOMS: atom_id res chain seq x y z
N MET A 1 10.20 18.58 2.24
CA MET A 1 9.18 18.95 1.23
C MET A 1 9.43 18.31 -0.14
N THR A 2 10.68 18.01 -0.52
CA THR A 2 11.01 17.39 -1.82
C THR A 2 10.45 15.96 -1.98
N GLY A 3 10.46 15.15 -0.93
CA GLY A 3 9.99 13.75 -0.97
C GLY A 3 8.50 13.57 -1.24
N ALA A 4 7.63 14.46 -0.74
CA ALA A 4 6.20 14.38 -1.02
C ALA A 4 5.89 14.71 -2.48
N LYS A 5 6.65 15.62 -3.09
CA LYS A 5 6.50 15.97 -4.51
C LYS A 5 6.90 14.79 -5.41
N THR A 6 8.04 14.16 -5.14
CA THR A 6 8.49 12.97 -5.88
C THR A 6 7.53 11.80 -5.69
N ALA A 7 6.97 11.62 -4.49
CA ALA A 7 5.96 10.61 -4.22
C ALA A 7 4.68 10.80 -5.02
N VAL A 8 4.16 12.03 -5.08
CA VAL A 8 2.96 12.37 -5.87
C VAL A 8 3.21 12.18 -7.37
N GLU A 9 4.38 12.60 -7.87
CA GLU A 9 4.78 12.39 -9.27
C GLU A 9 4.85 10.91 -9.63
N TRP A 10 5.48 10.11 -8.78
CA TRP A 10 5.56 8.65 -8.94
C TRP A 10 4.18 7.99 -8.93
N LEU A 11 3.33 8.29 -7.94
CA LEU A 11 1.98 7.74 -7.84
C LEU A 11 1.11 8.15 -9.04
N ALA A 12 1.11 9.43 -9.42
CA ALA A 12 0.30 9.91 -10.53
C ALA A 12 0.78 9.39 -11.90
N SER A 13 2.03 8.91 -12.01
CA SER A 13 2.58 8.38 -13.28
C SER A 13 1.80 7.17 -13.83
N VAL A 14 1.06 6.45 -12.98
CA VAL A 14 0.22 5.32 -13.43
C VAL A 14 -1.12 5.78 -14.02
N ALA A 15 -1.56 7.01 -13.74
CA ALA A 15 -2.82 7.54 -14.26
C ALA A 15 -2.79 7.69 -15.79
N PRO A 16 -3.95 7.59 -16.48
CA PRO A 16 -4.02 7.85 -17.92
C PRO A 16 -3.53 9.25 -18.30
N ASP A 17 -3.80 10.25 -17.45
CA ASP A 17 -3.29 11.62 -17.55
C ASP A 17 -2.64 12.01 -16.20
N PRO A 18 -1.31 11.90 -16.08
CA PRO A 18 -0.61 12.21 -14.84
C PRO A 18 -0.71 13.68 -14.41
N GLU A 19 -0.79 14.62 -15.35
CA GLU A 19 -0.86 16.05 -15.03
C GLU A 19 -2.23 16.43 -14.48
N ALA A 20 -3.30 16.01 -15.17
CA ALA A 20 -4.66 16.21 -14.71
C ALA A 20 -4.89 15.53 -13.35
N CYS A 21 -4.41 14.29 -13.19
CA CYS A 21 -4.53 13.56 -11.94
C CYS A 21 -3.91 14.32 -10.76
N ARG A 22 -2.70 14.90 -10.91
CA ARG A 22 -2.07 15.69 -9.85
C ARG A 22 -2.87 16.97 -9.54
N TRP A 23 -3.28 17.67 -10.59
CA TRP A 23 -4.03 18.92 -10.47
C TRP A 23 -5.37 18.72 -9.73
N GLU A 24 -6.07 17.63 -10.02
CA GLU A 24 -7.32 17.25 -9.37
C GLU A 24 -7.08 16.81 -7.92
N TRP A 25 -6.05 16.01 -7.67
CA TRP A 25 -5.71 15.52 -6.33
C TRP A 25 -5.37 16.67 -5.37
N GLU A 26 -4.62 17.68 -5.83
CA GLU A 26 -4.29 18.88 -5.04
C GLU A 26 -5.53 19.68 -4.62
N ARG A 27 -6.55 19.71 -5.49
CA ARG A 27 -7.82 20.44 -5.29
C ARG A 27 -8.90 19.60 -4.61
N ASN A 28 -8.75 18.29 -4.53
CA ASN A 28 -9.76 17.42 -3.95
C ASN A 28 -9.86 17.70 -2.43
N PRO A 29 -11.02 18.14 -1.91
CA PRO A 29 -11.19 18.42 -0.48
C PRO A 29 -11.04 17.16 0.39
N LEU A 30 -11.25 15.97 -0.17
CA LEU A 30 -11.01 14.70 0.51
C LEU A 30 -9.53 14.30 0.52
N GLY A 31 -8.68 14.96 -0.28
CA GLY A 31 -7.25 14.70 -0.35
C GLY A 31 -6.88 13.32 -0.93
N VAL A 32 -7.76 12.69 -1.71
CA VAL A 32 -7.54 11.37 -2.32
C VAL A 32 -7.59 11.43 -3.85
N ALA A 33 -6.95 10.47 -4.52
CA ALA A 33 -7.07 10.22 -5.95
C ALA A 33 -7.38 8.74 -6.21
N LEU A 34 -8.09 8.46 -7.31
CA LEU A 34 -8.25 7.09 -7.81
C LEU A 34 -7.10 6.79 -8.78
N LEU A 35 -6.30 5.77 -8.48
CA LEU A 35 -5.14 5.38 -9.30
C LEU A 35 -5.25 3.92 -9.75
N PRO A 36 -4.87 3.59 -11.00
CA PRO A 36 -4.92 2.24 -11.50
C PRO A 36 -3.75 1.40 -10.94
N ALA A 37 -4.06 0.21 -10.44
CA ALA A 37 -3.05 -0.79 -10.11
C ALA A 37 -2.62 -1.57 -11.36
N GLY A 38 -1.58 -2.40 -11.25
CA GLY A 38 -1.09 -3.25 -12.33
C GLY A 38 -0.14 -2.61 -13.32
N LYS A 39 0.24 -1.34 -13.13
CA LYS A 39 1.22 -0.64 -13.98
C LYS A 39 2.60 -0.54 -13.31
N ALA A 40 2.72 0.31 -12.30
CA ALA A 40 3.95 0.46 -11.54
C ALA A 40 3.96 -0.41 -10.27
N TRP A 41 2.78 -0.81 -9.79
CA TRP A 41 2.59 -1.57 -8.56
C TRP A 41 1.25 -2.30 -8.60
N ASP A 42 1.21 -3.42 -7.89
CA ASP A 42 -0.01 -4.07 -7.43
C ASP A 42 -0.20 -3.77 -5.94
N VAL A 43 -1.32 -4.19 -5.38
CA VAL A 43 -1.58 -4.11 -3.93
C VAL A 43 -2.02 -5.46 -3.40
N LEU A 44 -1.39 -5.90 -2.30
CA LEU A 44 -1.91 -6.97 -1.45
C LEU A 44 -2.59 -6.34 -0.23
N ILE A 45 -3.84 -6.73 0.01
CA ILE A 45 -4.73 -6.14 1.01
C ILE A 45 -5.01 -7.17 2.09
N LEU A 46 -4.42 -6.96 3.25
CA LEU A 46 -4.52 -7.81 4.43
C LEU A 46 -5.65 -7.30 5.35
N PRO A 47 -6.31 -8.17 6.13
CA PRO A 47 -7.04 -7.76 7.32
C PRO A 47 -6.11 -7.01 8.29
N GLY A 48 -6.60 -5.97 8.96
CA GLY A 48 -5.79 -5.18 9.91
C GLY A 48 -5.15 -6.01 11.01
N GLU A 49 -5.89 -7.00 11.55
CA GLU A 49 -5.43 -7.94 12.57
C GLU A 49 -4.18 -8.72 12.16
N LEU A 50 -4.04 -9.05 10.88
CA LEU A 50 -2.84 -9.70 10.33
C LEU A 50 -1.82 -8.66 9.82
N GLY A 51 -2.29 -7.56 9.24
CA GLY A 51 -1.48 -6.56 8.57
C GLY A 51 -0.54 -5.80 9.51
N TYR A 52 -1.00 -5.44 10.71
CA TYR A 52 -0.17 -4.72 11.67
C TYR A 52 0.98 -5.58 12.21
N PRO A 53 0.75 -6.81 12.70
CA PRO A 53 1.85 -7.70 13.08
C PRO A 53 2.77 -8.02 11.91
N THR A 54 2.24 -8.18 10.69
CA THR A 54 3.06 -8.37 9.49
C THR A 54 3.99 -7.18 9.25
N LEU A 55 3.47 -5.96 9.37
CA LEU A 55 4.28 -4.74 9.22
C LEU A 55 5.35 -4.65 10.33
N ASP A 56 5.01 -5.00 11.56
CA ASP A 56 5.96 -5.02 12.68
C ASP A 56 7.07 -6.07 12.51
N VAL A 57 6.77 -7.23 11.91
CA VAL A 57 7.81 -8.19 11.53
C VAL A 57 8.72 -7.60 10.45
N LEU A 58 8.14 -7.00 9.40
CA LEU A 58 8.91 -6.39 8.31
C LEU A 58 9.85 -5.28 8.81
N THR A 59 9.38 -4.38 9.69
CA THR A 59 10.19 -3.25 10.21
C THR A 59 11.41 -3.71 10.99
N ARG A 60 11.43 -4.95 11.49
CA ARG A 60 12.57 -5.53 12.22
C ARG A 60 13.61 -6.17 11.29
N VAL A 61 13.24 -6.51 10.05
CA VAL A 61 14.09 -7.28 9.13
C VAL A 61 14.56 -6.49 7.92
N ILE A 62 13.92 -5.37 7.58
CA ILE A 62 14.34 -4.51 6.47
C ILE A 62 14.44 -3.04 6.88
N ASP A 63 15.46 -2.36 6.35
CA ASP A 63 15.69 -0.93 6.58
C ASP A 63 14.79 -0.03 5.72
N GLN A 64 14.33 -0.55 4.57
CA GLN A 64 13.56 0.21 3.60
C GLN A 64 12.26 -0.51 3.25
N LEU A 65 11.16 0.03 3.77
CA LEU A 65 9.81 -0.50 3.56
C LEU A 65 9.17 0.12 2.32
N GLY A 66 8.44 -0.71 1.58
CA GLY A 66 7.53 -0.22 0.55
C GLY A 66 6.32 0.52 1.14
N PRO A 67 5.57 1.26 0.31
CA PRO A 67 4.43 2.03 0.77
C PRO A 67 3.30 1.13 1.33
N VAL A 68 2.72 1.55 2.45
CA VAL A 68 1.62 0.84 3.12
C VAL A 68 0.48 1.81 3.42
N LEU A 69 -0.70 1.45 2.95
CA LEU A 69 -1.97 2.14 3.17
C LEU A 69 -2.78 1.43 4.24
N VAL A 70 -3.62 2.19 4.92
CA VAL A 70 -4.67 1.65 5.79
C VAL A 70 -5.98 2.39 5.54
N ASP A 71 -7.08 1.65 5.51
CA ASP A 71 -8.43 2.18 5.32
C ASP A 71 -9.03 2.74 6.62
N PHE A 72 -10.31 3.14 6.53
CA PHE A 72 -11.04 3.70 7.66
C PHE A 72 -11.30 2.62 8.71
N GLY A 73 -10.99 2.96 9.98
CA GLY A 73 -11.17 2.03 11.09
C GLY A 73 -10.13 0.91 11.11
N ASP A 74 -9.06 1.04 10.33
CA ASP A 74 -7.91 0.15 10.37
C ASP A 74 -8.22 -1.32 10.05
N ALA A 75 -9.30 -1.55 9.30
CA ALA A 75 -9.83 -2.87 9.01
C ALA A 75 -9.04 -3.59 7.90
N ARG A 76 -8.40 -2.83 7.00
CA ARG A 76 -7.59 -3.34 5.90
C ARG A 76 -6.31 -2.53 5.71
N MET A 77 -5.21 -3.25 5.48
CA MET A 77 -3.91 -2.68 5.15
C MET A 77 -3.49 -3.10 3.74
N GLY A 78 -3.12 -2.13 2.91
CA GLY A 78 -2.68 -2.34 1.53
C GLY A 78 -1.18 -2.13 1.39
N PHE A 79 -0.45 -3.18 1.03
CA PHE A 79 0.98 -3.15 0.75
C PHE A 79 1.21 -3.01 -0.75
N LEU A 80 1.93 -1.97 -1.16
CA LEU A 80 2.32 -1.82 -2.57
C LEU A 80 3.46 -2.78 -2.88
N VAL A 81 3.23 -3.63 -3.88
CA VAL A 81 4.14 -4.70 -4.31
C VAL A 81 4.40 -4.60 -5.82
N PRO A 82 5.45 -5.26 -6.36
CA PRO A 82 5.72 -5.28 -7.79
C PRO A 82 4.51 -5.71 -8.65
N PRO A 83 4.32 -5.13 -9.84
CA PRO A 83 3.21 -5.46 -10.72
C PRO A 83 3.27 -6.93 -11.18
N GLY A 84 2.10 -7.55 -11.30
CA GLY A 84 1.95 -8.98 -11.60
C GLY A 84 1.99 -9.88 -10.38
N THR A 85 2.19 -9.34 -9.17
CA THR A 85 2.07 -10.08 -7.91
C THR A 85 0.61 -10.46 -7.64
N ALA A 86 -0.32 -9.53 -7.85
CA ALA A 86 -1.75 -9.76 -7.60
C ALA A 86 -2.32 -10.93 -8.40
N ALA A 87 -1.85 -11.12 -9.63
CA ALA A 87 -2.30 -12.19 -10.53
C ALA A 87 -1.74 -13.58 -10.15
N ARG A 88 -0.66 -13.62 -9.37
CA ARG A 88 0.03 -14.86 -8.97
C ARG A 88 -0.17 -15.21 -7.50
N TRP A 89 -0.85 -14.34 -6.75
CA TRP A 89 -1.07 -14.53 -5.33
C TRP A 89 -2.01 -15.69 -5.06
N LEU A 90 -1.60 -16.63 -4.21
CA LEU A 90 -2.37 -17.82 -3.85
C LEU A 90 -2.84 -17.83 -2.39
N GLY A 91 -2.32 -16.93 -1.56
CA GLY A 91 -2.64 -16.88 -0.13
C GLY A 91 -4.12 -16.52 0.12
N THR A 92 -4.80 -17.35 0.89
CA THR A 92 -6.22 -17.17 1.24
C THR A 92 -6.43 -16.00 2.20
N GLY A 93 -7.61 -15.38 2.17
CA GLY A 93 -7.95 -14.28 3.08
C GLY A 93 -7.30 -12.94 2.72
N ILE A 94 -6.47 -12.91 1.69
CA ILE A 94 -5.83 -11.70 1.16
C ILE A 94 -6.58 -11.25 -0.10
N ARG A 95 -6.93 -9.97 -0.17
CA ARG A 95 -7.49 -9.36 -1.39
C ARG A 95 -6.36 -8.79 -2.23
N THR A 96 -6.52 -8.76 -3.54
CA THR A 96 -5.51 -8.22 -4.45
C THR A 96 -6.09 -7.13 -5.33
N ALA A 97 -5.27 -6.12 -5.65
CA ALA A 97 -5.57 -5.10 -6.64
C ALA A 97 -4.42 -5.07 -7.65
N GLY A 98 -4.68 -5.53 -8.87
CA GLY A 98 -3.72 -5.55 -9.97
C GLY A 98 -4.30 -4.95 -11.24
N LEU A 99 -3.86 -5.43 -12.40
CA LEU A 99 -4.28 -4.91 -13.70
C LEU A 99 -5.82 -4.85 -13.83
N GLY A 100 -6.33 -3.70 -14.27
CA GLY A 100 -7.77 -3.46 -14.46
C GLY A 100 -8.51 -3.03 -13.19
N THR A 101 -7.82 -2.91 -12.05
CA THR A 101 -8.39 -2.42 -10.79
C THR A 101 -7.91 -1.00 -10.49
N TRP A 102 -8.71 -0.29 -9.69
CA TRP A 102 -8.41 1.06 -9.22
C TRP A 102 -8.46 1.08 -7.70
N ILE A 103 -7.54 1.83 -7.08
CA ILE A 103 -7.50 2.00 -5.63
C ILE A 103 -7.65 3.48 -5.26
N VAL A 104 -8.18 3.74 -4.07
CA VAL A 104 -8.20 5.07 -3.47
C VAL A 104 -6.86 5.32 -2.79
N VAL A 105 -6.17 6.38 -3.20
CA VAL A 105 -4.85 6.73 -2.70
C VAL A 105 -4.91 8.10 -2.02
N PRO A 106 -4.52 8.22 -0.74
CA PRO A 106 -4.46 9.49 -0.03
C PRO A 106 -3.20 10.27 -0.39
N TYR A 107 -3.28 11.59 -0.37
CA TYR A 107 -2.16 12.45 -0.71
C TYR A 107 -0.98 12.19 0.24
N PRO A 108 0.25 11.90 -0.25
CA PRO A 108 1.42 11.70 0.60
C PRO A 108 1.67 12.88 1.56
N GLY A 109 1.72 12.59 2.87
CA GLY A 109 1.94 13.62 3.89
C GLY A 109 0.71 14.42 4.31
N ARG A 110 -0.50 14.05 3.85
CA ARG A 110 -1.76 14.57 4.41
C ARG A 110 -2.53 13.43 5.07
N SER A 111 -2.98 13.64 6.29
CA SER A 111 -3.93 12.74 6.93
C SER A 111 -5.31 13.01 6.36
N THR A 112 -5.85 12.07 5.59
CA THR A 112 -7.24 12.12 5.11
C THR A 112 -8.10 11.18 5.94
N GLY A 113 -9.34 11.57 6.24
CA GLY A 113 -10.14 10.89 7.26
C GLY A 113 -10.50 9.42 6.94
N GLY A 114 -10.45 9.01 5.66
CA GLY A 114 -10.91 7.68 5.23
C GLY A 114 -9.80 6.69 4.83
N VAL A 115 -8.64 7.16 4.39
CA VAL A 115 -7.47 6.32 4.03
C VAL A 115 -6.21 7.10 4.38
N ARG A 116 -5.19 6.45 4.93
CA ARG A 116 -3.90 7.11 5.23
C ARG A 116 -2.72 6.22 4.90
N TRP A 117 -1.56 6.86 4.75
CA TRP A 117 -0.28 6.15 4.69
C TRP A 117 0.17 5.81 6.11
N LEU A 118 0.51 4.54 6.34
CA LEU A 118 1.31 4.11 7.48
C LEU A 118 2.80 4.21 7.14
N VAL A 119 3.15 3.77 5.93
CA VAL A 119 4.46 3.99 5.32
C VAL A 119 4.23 4.79 4.04
N PRO A 120 4.59 6.09 4.00
CA PRO A 120 4.40 6.90 2.80
C PRO A 120 5.42 6.51 1.72
N PRO A 121 5.07 6.66 0.43
CA PRO A 121 6.05 6.50 -0.63
C PRO A 121 7.12 7.57 -0.57
N ASP A 122 8.34 7.17 -0.87
CA ASP A 122 9.51 8.04 -0.98
C ASP A 122 9.65 8.67 -2.39
N GLY A 123 8.91 8.14 -3.36
CA GLY A 123 8.96 8.53 -4.77
C GLY A 123 10.09 7.89 -5.57
N SER A 124 10.88 6.99 -4.98
CA SER A 124 11.93 6.25 -5.69
C SER A 124 11.40 5.04 -6.44
N GLY A 125 10.16 4.62 -6.15
CA GLY A 125 9.56 3.39 -6.67
C GLY A 125 9.91 2.16 -5.85
N THR A 126 10.35 2.34 -4.61
CA THR A 126 10.51 1.24 -3.66
C THR A 126 9.16 0.55 -3.43
N LEU A 127 9.15 -0.79 -3.51
CA LEU A 127 7.99 -1.63 -3.29
C LEU A 127 8.34 -2.74 -2.31
N THR A 128 7.33 -3.27 -1.61
CA THR A 128 7.52 -4.40 -0.71
C THR A 128 7.78 -5.67 -1.51
N ASP A 129 8.85 -6.39 -1.18
CA ASP A 129 9.14 -7.70 -1.77
C ASP A 129 8.02 -8.70 -1.39
N PRO A 130 7.31 -9.30 -2.36
CA PRO A 130 6.24 -10.25 -2.09
C PRO A 130 6.66 -11.46 -1.26
N ALA A 131 7.88 -11.96 -1.45
CA ALA A 131 8.37 -13.13 -0.73
C ALA A 131 8.65 -12.78 0.74
N LEU A 132 9.23 -11.61 1.01
CA LEU A 132 9.43 -11.14 2.38
C LEU A 132 8.10 -10.82 3.07
N LEU A 133 7.15 -10.24 2.34
CA LEU A 133 5.81 -10.00 2.85
C LEU A 133 5.11 -11.32 3.22
N GLU A 134 5.23 -12.34 2.38
CA GLU A 134 4.68 -13.67 2.66
C GLU A 134 5.30 -14.32 3.90
N LEU A 135 6.62 -14.25 4.04
CA LEU A 135 7.31 -14.74 5.25
C LEU A 135 6.87 -13.98 6.50
N ALA A 136 6.77 -12.65 6.43
CA ALA A 136 6.31 -11.83 7.54
C ALA A 136 4.86 -12.13 7.92
N MET A 137 3.98 -12.43 6.95
CA MET A 137 2.61 -12.88 7.22
C MET A 137 2.58 -14.21 7.95
N HIS A 138 3.43 -15.17 7.56
CA HIS A 138 3.52 -16.46 8.26
C HIS A 138 3.98 -16.30 9.70
N GLU A 139 5.01 -15.48 9.94
CA GLU A 139 5.50 -15.18 11.29
C GLU A 139 4.43 -14.50 12.14
N ALA A 140 3.75 -13.48 11.58
CA ALA A 140 2.65 -12.78 12.21
C ALA A 140 1.50 -13.74 12.60
N ALA A 141 1.10 -14.63 11.68
CA ALA A 141 0.05 -15.60 11.93
C ALA A 141 0.43 -16.61 13.02
N ALA A 142 1.71 -17.03 13.06
CA ALA A 142 2.21 -17.91 14.11
C ALA A 142 2.16 -17.22 15.49
N GLY A 143 2.55 -15.95 15.57
CA GLY A 143 2.45 -15.15 16.81
C GLY A 143 1.00 -15.03 17.30
N LEU A 144 0.08 -14.68 16.41
CA LEU A 144 -1.35 -14.54 16.75
C LEU A 144 -1.98 -15.86 17.25
N ALA A 145 -1.55 -17.01 16.73
CA ALA A 145 -2.02 -18.30 17.20
C ALA A 145 -1.59 -18.58 18.65
N THR A 146 -0.41 -18.12 19.06
CA THR A 146 0.11 -18.33 20.42
C THR A 146 -0.47 -17.39 21.47
N GLU A 147 -0.99 -16.22 21.07
CA GLU A 147 -1.62 -15.25 21.97
C GLU A 147 -3.12 -15.55 22.24
N GLY A 148 -3.74 -16.36 21.38
CA GLY A 148 -5.14 -16.78 21.50
C GLY A 148 -5.39 -18.00 22.39
N GLU A 149 -4.34 -18.55 23.01
CA GLU A 149 -4.35 -19.70 23.93
C GLU A 149 -4.22 -19.26 25.39
#